data_AF-A0A841WLV4-F1
#
_entry.id   AF-A0A841WLV4-F1
#
_cell.length_a   1.000
_cell.length_b   1.000
_cell.length_c   1.000
_cell.angle_alpha   90.00
_cell.angle_beta   90.00
_cell.angle_gamma   90.00
#
_symmetry.space_group_name_H-M   'P 1'
#
loop_
_entity.id
_entity.type
_entity.pdbx_description
1 polymer ?
#
loop_
_entity_poly.entity_id
_entity_poly.type
_entity_poly.pdbx_seq_one_letter_code
_entity_poly.pdbx_strand_id
1 'polypeptide(L)'
;MTQLRLWLFEITVGHAQSLQTPVYGIPVQELQRESKFRPQIKLYFKEKYDFEKHGDGTEQVRGEIGFRIMNKTADTISRADAVDYAREIKNEFATPPLIWKKGKYKCTYLDLDNGFDLRLLCVSKSEGQSTVQSVLKILDKPYSDNNFQFIENTKEFPANPGTHRVYGRQVKKFRQRPTADVIFTHGQLLIPGQVKPVNLVGLNGRLKSAIENVTAF
;
A
#
# COMPACT_ATOMS: atom_id res chain seq x y z
N MET A 1 40.69 -49.39 -1.45
CA MET A 1 40.09 -48.10 -1.02
C MET A 1 39.85 -47.10 -2.16
N THR A 2 40.57 -47.16 -3.28
CA THR A 2 40.40 -46.26 -4.44
C THR A 2 39.17 -46.57 -5.30
N GLN A 3 38.85 -47.85 -5.53
CA GLN A 3 37.66 -48.23 -6.33
C GLN A 3 36.32 -47.86 -5.68
N LEU A 4 36.22 -47.97 -4.35
CA LEU A 4 35.02 -47.55 -3.60
C LEU A 4 34.76 -46.04 -3.70
N ARG A 5 35.82 -45.22 -3.79
CA ARG A 5 35.72 -43.77 -3.99
C ARG A 5 35.31 -43.41 -5.41
N LEU A 6 35.82 -44.15 -6.40
CA LEU A 6 35.41 -44.02 -7.82
C LEU A 6 33.93 -44.37 -8.00
N TRP A 7 33.48 -45.48 -7.43
CA TRP A 7 32.08 -45.90 -7.47
C TRP A 7 31.14 -44.92 -6.78
N LEU A 8 31.53 -44.37 -5.63
CA LEU A 8 30.75 -43.32 -4.98
C LEU A 8 30.61 -42.10 -5.92
N PHE A 9 31.70 -41.63 -6.53
CA PHE A 9 31.66 -40.46 -7.40
C PHE A 9 30.82 -40.69 -8.68
N GLU A 10 30.97 -41.85 -9.32
CA GLU A 10 30.30 -42.17 -10.58
C GLU A 10 28.79 -42.47 -10.41
N ILE A 11 28.41 -43.15 -9.30
CA ILE A 11 27.02 -43.53 -9.03
C ILE A 11 26.26 -42.43 -8.28
N THR A 12 26.88 -41.72 -7.32
CA THR A 12 26.15 -40.72 -6.52
C THR A 12 26.26 -39.30 -7.04
N VAL A 13 27.35 -38.89 -7.69
CA VAL A 13 27.51 -37.52 -8.19
C VAL A 13 27.21 -37.43 -9.69
N GLY A 14 27.76 -38.34 -10.49
CA GLY A 14 27.55 -38.37 -11.95
C GLY A 14 26.09 -38.59 -12.36
N HIS A 15 25.41 -39.57 -11.77
CA HIS A 15 24.00 -39.87 -12.07
C HIS A 15 22.99 -38.93 -11.38
N ALA A 16 23.37 -38.28 -10.27
CA ALA A 16 22.48 -37.30 -9.63
C ALA A 16 22.27 -36.06 -10.50
N GLN A 17 23.27 -35.65 -11.27
CA GLN A 17 23.15 -34.51 -12.19
C GLN A 17 22.25 -34.83 -13.39
N SER A 18 22.23 -36.08 -13.88
CA SER A 18 21.32 -36.51 -14.97
C SER A 18 19.87 -36.72 -14.51
N LEU A 19 19.63 -36.90 -13.21
CA LEU A 19 18.29 -37.02 -12.61
C LEU A 19 17.68 -35.65 -12.21
N GLN A 20 18.50 -34.60 -12.17
CA GLN A 20 18.03 -33.25 -11.88
C GLN A 20 17.57 -32.57 -13.16
N THR A 21 16.31 -32.13 -13.21
CA THR A 21 15.82 -31.28 -14.30
C THR A 21 16.69 -30.03 -14.40
N PRO A 22 17.18 -29.63 -15.60
CA PRO A 22 17.95 -28.40 -15.75
C PRO A 22 17.08 -27.21 -15.34
N VAL A 23 17.36 -26.65 -14.17
CA VAL A 23 16.68 -25.46 -13.67
C VAL A 23 17.36 -24.25 -14.32
N TYR A 24 16.67 -23.62 -15.27
CA TYR A 24 17.06 -22.30 -15.76
C TYR A 24 16.67 -21.26 -14.69
N GLY A 25 17.60 -20.98 -13.79
CA GLY A 25 17.43 -19.98 -12.74
C GLY A 25 17.90 -18.61 -13.20
N ILE A 26 16.98 -17.66 -13.33
CA ILE A 26 17.34 -16.23 -13.37
C ILE A 26 17.77 -15.85 -11.95
N PRO A 27 18.94 -15.22 -11.74
CA PRO A 27 19.34 -14.78 -10.42
C PRO A 27 18.29 -13.83 -9.87
N VAL A 28 17.72 -14.19 -8.72
CA VAL A 28 16.65 -13.43 -8.04
C VAL A 28 17.06 -11.98 -7.82
N GLN A 29 18.35 -11.72 -7.69
CA GLN A 29 18.91 -10.38 -7.54
C GLN A 29 18.67 -9.48 -8.76
N GLU A 30 18.74 -10.00 -10.00
CA GLU A 30 18.55 -9.22 -11.22
C GLU A 30 17.07 -8.94 -11.50
N LEU A 31 16.19 -9.94 -11.31
CA LEU A 31 14.74 -9.76 -11.49
C LEU A 31 14.12 -8.81 -10.44
N GLN A 32 14.71 -8.73 -9.23
CA GLN A 32 14.17 -7.92 -8.13
C GLN A 32 14.71 -6.48 -8.07
N ARG A 33 15.74 -6.11 -8.85
CA ARG A 33 16.50 -4.87 -8.67
C ARG A 33 15.77 -3.61 -9.12
N GLU A 34 14.93 -3.68 -10.14
CA GLU A 34 14.44 -2.47 -10.82
C GLU A 34 13.25 -1.78 -10.13
N SER A 35 12.36 -2.54 -9.47
CA SER A 35 11.10 -2.02 -8.88
C SER A 35 11.11 -1.95 -7.34
N LYS A 36 11.85 -2.81 -6.64
CA LYS A 36 11.77 -2.93 -5.17
C LYS A 36 12.47 -1.82 -4.38
N PHE A 37 13.44 -1.11 -4.97
CA PHE A 37 14.32 -0.18 -4.23
C PHE A 37 14.05 1.30 -4.51
N ARG A 38 12.84 1.65 -4.94
CA ARG A 38 12.42 3.06 -5.08
C ARG A 38 11.78 3.57 -3.78
N PRO A 39 12.03 4.83 -3.38
CA PRO A 39 11.31 5.45 -2.26
C PRO A 39 9.79 5.39 -2.47
N GLN A 40 9.05 5.15 -1.38
CA GLN A 40 7.59 5.03 -1.41
C GLN A 40 6.96 6.01 -0.43
N ILE A 41 5.94 6.75 -0.88
CA ILE A 41 5.08 7.53 0.01
C ILE A 41 3.87 6.67 0.37
N LYS A 42 3.53 6.63 1.66
CA LYS A 42 2.30 6.02 2.17
C LYS A 42 1.49 7.06 2.93
N LEU A 43 0.23 7.18 2.53
CA LEU A 43 -0.78 8.03 3.15
C LEU A 43 -1.74 7.14 3.91
N TYR A 44 -1.97 7.49 5.17
CA TYR A 44 -2.79 6.73 6.10
C TYR A 44 -4.08 7.48 6.42
N PHE A 45 -5.19 6.77 6.31
CA PHE A 45 -6.54 7.25 6.57
C PHE A 45 -7.20 6.43 7.65
N LYS A 46 -8.00 7.08 8.49
CA LYS A 46 -8.70 6.44 9.59
C LYS A 46 -10.06 7.06 9.79
N GLU A 47 -11.06 6.22 10.03
CA GLU A 47 -12.39 6.64 10.44
C GLU A 47 -12.33 7.37 11.80
N LYS A 48 -13.16 8.40 11.98
CA LYS A 48 -13.32 9.08 13.28
C LYS A 48 -13.88 8.08 14.30
N TYR A 49 -13.48 8.21 15.57
CA TYR A 49 -14.04 7.35 16.60
C TYR A 49 -15.45 7.82 16.95
N ASP A 50 -16.40 6.90 16.85
CA ASP A 50 -17.81 7.04 17.19
C ASP A 50 -18.22 5.90 18.12
N PHE A 51 -18.71 6.25 19.31
CA PHE A 51 -19.06 5.26 20.33
C PHE A 51 -20.25 4.40 19.91
N GLU A 52 -21.21 4.93 19.15
CA GLU A 52 -22.38 4.17 18.71
C GLU A 52 -21.99 3.06 17.71
N LYS A 53 -20.99 3.32 16.87
CA LYS A 53 -20.52 2.36 15.85
C LYS A 53 -19.45 1.40 16.36
N HIS A 54 -18.62 1.85 17.30
CA HIS A 54 -17.44 1.11 17.77
C HIS A 54 -17.54 0.60 19.21
N GLY A 55 -18.57 0.99 19.97
CA GLY A 55 -18.78 0.58 21.36
C GLY A 55 -18.84 -0.94 21.56
N ASP A 56 -19.30 -1.66 20.55
CA ASP A 56 -19.36 -3.14 20.52
C ASP A 56 -18.01 -3.83 20.28
N GLY A 57 -16.91 -3.09 20.28
CA GLY A 57 -15.56 -3.58 19.95
C GLY A 57 -15.29 -3.70 18.45
N THR A 58 -16.13 -3.09 17.61
CA THR A 58 -15.92 -3.07 16.15
C THR A 58 -14.72 -2.18 15.79
N GLU A 59 -13.76 -2.71 15.06
CA GLU A 59 -12.59 -1.93 14.64
C GLU A 59 -12.96 -0.81 13.66
N GLN A 60 -12.28 0.34 13.84
CA GLN A 60 -12.38 1.50 12.95
C GLN A 60 -11.83 1.18 11.56
N VAL A 61 -12.51 1.64 10.53
CA VAL A 61 -12.06 1.44 9.16
C VAL A 61 -10.78 2.24 8.91
N ARG A 62 -9.82 1.57 8.26
CA ARG A 62 -8.55 2.17 7.83
C ARG A 62 -8.43 2.15 6.32
N GLY A 63 -7.74 3.15 5.79
CA GLY A 63 -7.37 3.26 4.38
C GLY A 63 -5.88 3.53 4.27
N GLU A 64 -5.25 2.95 3.26
CA GLU A 64 -3.85 3.20 2.93
C GLU A 64 -3.75 3.45 1.44
N ILE A 65 -3.04 4.51 1.07
CA ILE A 65 -2.73 4.83 -0.32
C ILE A 65 -1.22 4.94 -0.41
N GLY A 66 -0.61 4.14 -1.28
CA GLY A 66 0.84 4.13 -1.44
C GLY A 66 1.24 4.20 -2.90
N PHE A 67 2.24 5.02 -3.19
CA PHE A 67 2.82 5.14 -4.53
C PHE A 67 4.33 5.32 -4.45
N ARG A 68 5.03 4.97 -5.53
CA ARG A 68 6.49 5.02 -5.60
C ARG A 68 6.95 6.28 -6.30
N ILE A 69 8.12 6.77 -5.91
CA ILE A 69 8.79 7.91 -6.53
C ILE A 69 9.82 7.36 -7.51
N MET A 70 9.48 7.32 -8.80
CA MET A 70 10.32 6.69 -9.82
C MET A 70 11.53 7.53 -10.25
N ASN A 71 11.43 8.85 -10.16
CA ASN A 71 12.50 9.78 -10.51
C ASN A 71 13.62 9.87 -9.45
N LYS A 72 13.48 9.19 -8.30
CA LYS A 72 14.47 9.18 -7.22
C LYS A 72 14.88 7.76 -6.85
N THR A 73 16.01 7.64 -6.17
CA THR A 73 16.56 6.42 -5.57
C THR A 73 16.82 6.67 -4.08
N ALA A 74 17.16 5.63 -3.33
CA ALA A 74 17.55 5.76 -1.93
C ALA A 74 18.76 6.71 -1.72
N ASP A 75 19.68 6.75 -2.68
CA ASP A 75 20.89 7.59 -2.59
C ASP A 75 20.66 9.05 -3.02
N THR A 76 19.65 9.31 -3.85
CA THR A 76 19.39 10.63 -4.43
C THR A 76 18.27 11.40 -3.75
N ILE A 77 17.48 10.74 -2.90
CA ILE A 77 16.42 11.40 -2.15
C ILE A 77 17.02 12.21 -1.00
N SER A 78 16.76 13.51 -1.00
CA SER A 78 17.29 14.44 -0.01
C SER A 78 16.23 14.84 1.01
N ARG A 79 16.66 15.47 2.11
CA ARG A 79 15.74 16.08 3.07
C ARG A 79 14.92 17.22 2.45
N ALA A 80 15.48 17.96 1.49
CA ALA A 80 14.77 19.03 0.78
C ALA A 80 13.58 18.45 0.00
N ASP A 81 13.79 17.36 -0.75
CA ASP A 81 12.71 16.65 -1.46
C ASP A 81 11.60 16.22 -0.50
N ALA A 82 11.96 15.69 0.68
CA ALA A 82 10.98 15.28 1.69
C ALA A 82 10.17 16.46 2.24
N VAL A 83 10.77 17.65 2.39
CA VAL A 83 10.06 18.86 2.80
C VAL A 83 9.07 19.31 1.72
N ASP A 84 9.46 19.24 0.45
CA ASP A 84 8.57 19.60 -0.66
C ASP A 84 7.39 18.63 -0.76
N TYR A 85 7.63 17.32 -0.67
CA TYR A 85 6.53 16.34 -0.62
C TYR A 85 5.62 16.55 0.60
N ALA A 86 6.18 16.89 1.76
CA ALA A 86 5.39 17.19 2.95
C ALA A 86 4.50 18.42 2.75
N ARG A 87 5.00 19.47 2.08
CA ARG A 87 4.23 20.68 1.74
C ARG A 87 3.07 20.36 0.80
N GLU A 88 3.32 19.60 -0.26
CA GLU A 88 2.26 19.22 -1.20
C GLU A 88 1.18 18.33 -0.56
N ILE A 89 1.60 17.35 0.25
CA ILE A 89 0.66 16.51 1.01
C ILE A 89 -0.15 17.36 1.99
N LYS A 90 0.46 18.35 2.65
CA LYS A 90 -0.26 19.24 3.57
C LYS A 90 -1.31 20.08 2.84
N ASN A 91 -0.98 20.60 1.67
CA ASN A 91 -1.88 21.43 0.87
C ASN A 91 -3.08 20.62 0.35
N GLU A 92 -2.85 19.40 -0.15
CA GLU A 92 -3.92 18.60 -0.78
C GLU A 92 -4.69 17.71 0.22
N PHE A 93 -4.06 17.23 1.30
CA PHE A 93 -4.66 16.21 2.19
C PHE A 93 -4.92 16.67 3.61
N ALA A 94 -4.26 17.72 4.11
CA ALA A 94 -4.37 18.14 5.50
C ALA A 94 -5.15 19.44 5.70
N THR A 95 -5.27 20.30 4.68
CA THR A 95 -5.81 21.66 4.81
C THR A 95 -6.78 22.03 3.68
N PRO A 96 -8.07 21.65 3.73
CA PRO A 96 -8.74 20.88 4.79
C PRO A 96 -8.41 19.37 4.73
N PRO A 97 -8.63 18.61 5.83
CA PRO A 97 -8.39 17.18 5.84
C PRO A 97 -9.23 16.46 4.78
N LEU A 98 -8.57 15.73 3.86
CA LEU A 98 -9.26 14.96 2.84
C LEU A 98 -10.08 13.84 3.50
N ILE A 99 -11.37 13.81 3.19
CA ILE A 99 -12.29 12.74 3.56
C ILE A 99 -12.42 11.83 2.35
N TRP A 100 -11.95 10.59 2.48
CA TRP A 100 -12.11 9.57 1.46
C TRP A 100 -13.31 8.69 1.80
N LYS A 101 -14.33 8.71 0.94
CA LYS A 101 -15.52 7.87 1.08
C LYS A 101 -15.23 6.47 0.56
N LYS A 102 -14.80 5.60 1.47
CA LYS A 102 -14.47 4.21 1.15
C LYS A 102 -15.76 3.43 0.90
N GLY A 103 -15.79 2.66 -0.18
CA GLY A 103 -16.99 1.91 -0.58
C GLY A 103 -16.69 0.51 -1.10
N LYS A 104 -17.63 -0.04 -1.86
CA LYS A 104 -17.58 -1.43 -2.36
C LYS A 104 -16.95 -1.53 -3.75
N TYR A 105 -17.00 -0.45 -4.52
CA TYR A 105 -16.49 -0.39 -5.89
C TYR A 105 -14.98 -0.26 -5.90
N LYS A 106 -14.35 -0.84 -6.92
CA LYS A 106 -12.90 -0.81 -7.07
C LYS A 106 -12.52 0.18 -8.16
N CYS A 107 -11.79 1.22 -7.79
CA CYS A 107 -11.16 2.18 -8.68
C CYS A 107 -9.68 1.79 -8.81
N THR A 108 -9.22 1.53 -10.02
CA THR A 108 -7.82 1.22 -10.30
C THR A 108 -7.24 2.31 -11.17
N TYR A 109 -6.10 2.88 -10.79
CA TYR A 109 -5.30 3.77 -11.62
C TYR A 109 -3.90 3.19 -11.74
N LEU A 110 -3.51 2.84 -12.97
CA LEU A 110 -2.27 2.12 -13.24
C LEU A 110 -1.40 2.94 -14.19
N ASP A 111 -0.34 3.53 -13.63
CA ASP A 111 0.72 4.25 -14.33
C ASP A 111 2.06 3.78 -13.75
N LEU A 112 2.61 2.74 -14.37
CA LEU A 112 3.84 2.09 -13.90
C LEU A 112 5.07 2.97 -14.12
N ASP A 113 5.06 3.81 -15.15
CA ASP A 113 6.18 4.68 -15.51
C ASP A 113 6.42 5.73 -14.44
N ASN A 114 5.34 6.30 -13.89
CA ASN A 114 5.42 7.25 -12.78
C ASN A 114 5.32 6.59 -11.39
N GLY A 115 5.08 5.27 -11.31
CA GLY A 115 5.11 4.50 -10.05
C GLY A 115 3.77 4.41 -9.30
N PHE A 116 2.66 4.69 -9.98
CA PHE A 116 1.31 4.61 -9.45
C PHE A 116 0.65 3.25 -9.79
N ASP A 117 0.46 2.41 -8.77
CA ASP A 117 -0.47 1.27 -8.82
C ASP A 117 -1.52 1.49 -7.72
N LEU A 118 -2.48 2.36 -8.00
CA LEU A 118 -3.49 2.79 -7.03
C LEU A 118 -4.72 1.89 -7.19
N ARG A 119 -5.02 1.10 -6.15
CA ARG A 119 -6.22 0.25 -6.10
C ARG A 119 -7.09 0.68 -4.94
N LEU A 120 -7.96 1.64 -5.21
CA LEU A 120 -8.80 2.29 -4.21
C LEU A 120 -10.18 1.64 -4.18
N LEU A 121 -10.76 1.58 -2.98
CA LEU A 121 -12.15 1.21 -2.78
C LEU A 121 -12.98 2.47 -2.54
N CYS A 122 -13.95 2.78 -3.39
CA CYS A 122 -14.72 4.03 -3.33
C CYS A 122 -16.23 3.77 -3.41
N VAL A 123 -17.02 4.75 -2.99
CA VAL A 123 -18.50 4.73 -3.07
C VAL A 123 -19.00 5.06 -4.48
N SER A 124 -18.27 5.88 -5.24
CA SER A 124 -18.63 6.25 -6.61
C SER A 124 -17.39 6.38 -7.50
N LYS A 125 -17.62 6.43 -8.82
CA LYS A 125 -16.57 6.73 -9.81
C LYS A 125 -15.98 8.13 -9.60
N SER A 126 -16.82 9.13 -9.36
CA SER A 126 -16.40 10.53 -9.16
C SER A 126 -15.47 10.69 -7.96
N GLU A 127 -15.79 10.04 -6.84
CA GLU A 127 -14.95 10.01 -5.64
C GLU A 127 -13.59 9.37 -5.93
N GLY A 128 -13.60 8.25 -6.67
CA GLY A 128 -12.38 7.58 -7.10
C GLY A 128 -11.48 8.47 -7.96
N GLN A 129 -12.06 9.16 -8.95
CA GLN A 129 -11.33 10.07 -9.81
C GLN A 129 -10.75 11.25 -9.03
N SER A 130 -11.56 11.89 -8.17
CA SER A 130 -11.10 13.00 -7.34
C SER A 130 -9.95 12.60 -6.40
N THR A 131 -10.06 11.44 -5.74
CA THR A 131 -9.00 10.94 -4.85
C THR A 131 -7.71 10.65 -5.62
N VAL A 132 -7.80 10.04 -6.81
CA VAL A 132 -6.63 9.78 -7.66
C VAL A 132 -5.99 11.08 -8.13
N GLN A 133 -6.78 12.07 -8.54
CA GLN A 133 -6.26 13.38 -8.94
C GLN A 133 -5.51 14.07 -7.79
N SER A 134 -6.06 14.08 -6.57
CA SER A 134 -5.36 14.61 -5.39
C SER A 134 -4.03 13.89 -5.11
N VAL A 135 -3.96 12.57 -5.33
CA VAL A 135 -2.71 11.82 -5.18
C VAL A 135 -1.69 12.19 -6.25
N LEU A 136 -2.12 12.33 -7.52
CA LEU A 136 -1.24 12.67 -8.63
C LEU A 136 -0.64 14.08 -8.51
N LYS A 137 -1.39 15.02 -7.94
CA LYS A 137 -0.90 16.37 -7.66
C LYS A 137 0.30 16.42 -6.73
N ILE A 138 0.48 15.44 -5.81
CA ILE A 138 1.66 15.39 -4.92
C ILE A 138 2.96 15.35 -5.71
N LEU A 139 2.95 14.72 -6.90
CA LEU A 139 4.11 14.63 -7.80
C LEU A 139 3.96 15.50 -9.06
N ASP A 140 2.98 16.41 -9.07
CA ASP A 140 2.64 17.29 -10.20
C ASP A 140 2.47 16.51 -11.53
N LYS A 141 1.72 15.40 -11.48
CA LYS A 141 1.48 14.55 -12.65
C LYS A 141 0.07 14.76 -13.22
N PRO A 142 -0.07 14.86 -14.56
CA PRO A 142 -1.38 15.00 -15.19
C PRO A 142 -2.18 13.71 -15.06
N TYR A 143 -3.48 13.86 -14.82
CA TYR A 143 -4.40 12.73 -14.84
C TYR A 143 -4.66 12.29 -16.29
N SER A 144 -4.71 10.96 -16.50
CA SER A 144 -4.97 10.33 -17.80
C SER A 144 -6.10 9.32 -17.65
N ASP A 145 -7.18 9.48 -18.41
CA ASP A 145 -8.32 8.57 -18.38
C ASP A 145 -7.96 7.16 -18.86
N ASN A 146 -6.96 7.01 -19.73
CA ASN A 146 -6.53 5.71 -20.25
C ASN A 146 -5.99 4.78 -19.15
N ASN A 147 -5.45 5.37 -18.08
CA ASN A 147 -4.89 4.63 -16.94
C ASN A 147 -5.93 4.33 -15.87
N PHE A 148 -7.15 4.87 -15.99
CA PHE A 148 -8.21 4.77 -15.00
C PHE A 148 -9.25 3.70 -15.36
N GLN A 149 -9.47 2.76 -14.46
CA GLN A 149 -10.48 1.71 -14.58
C GLN A 149 -11.40 1.70 -13.36
N PHE A 150 -12.71 1.68 -13.62
CA PHE A 150 -13.74 1.51 -12.60
C PHE A 150 -14.42 0.16 -12.76
N ILE A 151 -14.41 -0.66 -11.72
CA ILE A 151 -15.01 -2.00 -11.73
C ILE A 151 -16.18 -2.03 -10.76
N GLU A 152 -17.37 -2.20 -11.32
CA GLU A 152 -18.57 -2.55 -10.59
C GLU A 152 -18.57 -4.05 -10.29
N ASN A 153 -18.78 -4.40 -9.02
CA ASN A 153 -18.77 -5.79 -8.60
C ASN A 153 -20.21 -6.24 -8.35
N THR A 154 -20.65 -7.30 -9.02
CA THR A 154 -21.98 -7.90 -8.83
C THR A 154 -22.11 -8.61 -7.48
N LYS A 155 -20.98 -8.90 -6.82
CA LYS A 155 -20.96 -9.61 -5.53
C LYS A 155 -21.43 -8.69 -4.40
N GLU A 156 -22.44 -9.13 -3.65
CA GLU A 156 -22.93 -8.39 -2.49
C GLU A 156 -22.00 -8.52 -1.28
N PHE A 157 -21.72 -7.38 -0.65
CA PHE A 157 -20.96 -7.30 0.60
C PHE A 157 -21.89 -6.80 1.71
N PRO A 158 -22.43 -7.69 2.56
CA PRO A 158 -23.35 -7.31 3.62
C PRO A 158 -22.61 -6.52 4.72
N ALA A 159 -23.28 -5.48 5.25
CA ALA A 159 -22.73 -4.65 6.33
C ALA A 159 -22.55 -5.45 7.64
N ASN A 160 -23.47 -6.38 7.91
CA ASN A 160 -23.37 -7.36 8.97
C ASN A 160 -23.18 -8.77 8.36
N PRO A 161 -21.97 -9.35 8.43
CA PRO A 161 -21.69 -10.65 7.81
C PRO A 161 -22.24 -11.84 8.63
N GLY A 162 -22.85 -11.60 9.79
CA GLY A 162 -23.38 -12.63 10.69
C GLY A 162 -22.29 -13.35 11.48
N THR A 163 -22.63 -14.49 12.08
CA THR A 163 -21.68 -15.34 12.82
C THR A 163 -21.42 -16.66 12.12
N HIS A 164 -20.31 -17.29 12.46
CA HIS A 164 -20.01 -18.67 12.08
C HIS A 164 -19.38 -19.40 13.28
N ARG A 165 -19.48 -20.72 13.27
CA ARG A 165 -18.93 -21.54 14.34
C ARG A 165 -17.45 -21.84 14.07
N VAL A 166 -16.58 -21.48 15.00
CA VAL A 166 -15.16 -21.82 14.99
C VAL A 166 -14.85 -22.54 16.29
N TYR A 167 -14.34 -23.77 16.19
CA TYR A 167 -13.97 -24.59 17.36
C TYR A 167 -15.07 -24.62 18.45
N GLY A 168 -16.30 -24.93 18.04
CA GLY A 168 -17.44 -25.02 18.96
C GLY A 168 -18.05 -23.69 19.40
N ARG A 169 -17.38 -22.55 19.22
CA ARG A 169 -17.83 -21.20 19.61
C ARG A 169 -18.42 -20.41 18.44
N GLN A 170 -19.42 -19.57 18.69
CA GLN A 170 -19.96 -18.62 17.72
C GLN A 170 -19.04 -17.40 17.64
N VAL A 171 -18.51 -17.09 16.45
CA VAL A 171 -17.61 -15.95 16.20
C VAL A 171 -18.18 -15.10 15.06
N LYS A 172 -18.15 -13.77 15.21
CA LYS A 172 -18.55 -12.83 14.16
C LYS A 172 -17.69 -13.04 12.91
N LYS A 173 -18.32 -13.14 11.74
CA LYS A 173 -17.58 -13.22 10.47
C LYS A 173 -16.84 -11.91 10.22
N PHE A 174 -15.73 -11.99 9.50
CA PHE A 174 -14.99 -10.80 9.10
C PHE A 174 -15.81 -9.94 8.13
N ARG A 175 -15.87 -8.63 8.40
CA ARG A 175 -16.57 -7.65 7.55
C ARG A 175 -15.71 -7.28 6.34
N GLN A 176 -16.12 -7.71 5.15
CA GLN A 176 -15.41 -7.40 3.92
C GLN A 176 -15.88 -6.06 3.34
N ARG A 177 -14.93 -5.25 2.86
CA ARG A 177 -15.17 -3.94 2.19
C ARG A 177 -16.20 -3.05 2.91
N PRO A 178 -15.94 -2.70 4.19
CA PRO A 178 -16.83 -1.80 4.91
C PRO A 178 -16.90 -0.44 4.22
N THR A 179 -18.12 0.09 4.09
CA THR A 179 -18.36 1.47 3.67
C THR A 179 -18.18 2.39 4.86
N ALA A 180 -17.27 3.35 4.77
CA ALA A 180 -17.00 4.31 5.83
C ALA A 180 -16.26 5.53 5.28
N ASP A 181 -16.44 6.66 5.94
CA ASP A 181 -15.72 7.89 5.64
C ASP A 181 -14.40 7.89 6.44
N VAL A 182 -13.27 7.81 5.74
CA VAL A 182 -11.95 7.79 6.37
C VAL A 182 -11.26 9.13 6.16
N ILE A 183 -10.72 9.69 7.24
CA ILE A 183 -10.07 11.00 7.24
C ILE A 183 -8.55 10.79 7.18
N PHE A 184 -7.85 11.63 6.44
CA PHE A 184 -6.38 11.64 6.44
C PHE A 184 -5.84 11.78 7.87
N THR A 185 -4.82 11.00 8.21
CA THR A 185 -4.19 11.04 9.54
C THR A 185 -2.73 11.40 9.46
N HIS A 186 -1.99 10.78 8.56
CA HIS A 186 -0.57 11.05 8.39
C HIS A 186 -0.01 10.50 7.07
N GLY A 187 1.12 11.07 6.66
CA GLY A 187 1.91 10.63 5.52
C GLY A 187 3.34 10.25 5.94
N GLN A 188 3.85 9.16 5.40
CA GLN A 188 5.20 8.66 5.66
C GLN A 188 5.94 8.41 4.35
N LEU A 189 7.23 8.71 4.36
CA LEU A 189 8.16 8.36 3.31
C LEU A 189 9.00 7.16 3.77
N LEU A 190 8.93 6.08 3.01
CA LEU A 190 9.72 4.88 3.20
C LEU A 190 10.88 4.90 2.20
N ILE A 191 12.10 5.02 2.74
CA ILE A 191 13.33 4.99 1.96
C ILE A 191 13.95 3.60 2.13
N PRO A 192 14.17 2.86 1.03
CA PRO A 192 14.86 1.58 1.09
C PRO A 192 16.24 1.72 1.75
N GLY A 193 16.58 0.79 2.65
CA GLY A 193 17.82 0.86 3.44
C GLY A 193 17.69 1.59 4.78
N GLN A 194 16.63 2.37 4.99
CA GLN A 194 16.37 3.02 6.28
C GLN A 194 15.30 2.26 7.07
N VAL A 195 15.60 1.90 8.33
CA VAL A 195 14.66 1.14 9.19
C VAL A 195 13.47 1.98 9.64
N LYS A 196 13.70 3.26 9.95
CA LYS A 196 12.65 4.17 10.42
C LYS A 196 12.12 5.01 9.26
N PRO A 197 10.81 5.01 8.98
CA PRO A 197 10.25 5.89 7.95
C PRO A 197 10.40 7.35 8.36
N VAL A 198 10.51 8.24 7.36
CA VAL A 198 10.50 9.68 7.57
C VAL A 198 9.03 10.13 7.63
N ASN A 199 8.62 10.72 8.75
CA ASN A 199 7.27 11.24 8.91
C ASN A 199 7.16 12.57 8.17
N LEU A 200 6.35 12.62 7.11
CA LEU A 200 6.17 13.82 6.30
C LEU A 200 5.17 14.76 6.96
N VAL A 201 3.92 14.29 7.12
CA VAL A 201 2.81 15.08 7.63
C VAL A 201 2.10 14.30 8.73
N GLY A 202 1.78 14.96 9.84
CA GLY A 202 0.95 14.42 10.91
C GLY A 202 -0.25 15.32 11.23
N LEU A 203 -1.45 14.75 11.21
CA LEU A 203 -2.65 15.39 11.72
C LEU A 203 -2.74 15.20 13.24
N ASN A 204 -3.02 16.27 13.97
CA ASN A 204 -3.21 16.28 15.43
C ASN A 204 -1.97 15.83 16.23
N GLY A 205 -0.77 16.04 15.68
CA GLY A 205 0.50 15.93 16.41
C GLY A 205 0.83 14.54 16.99
N ARG A 206 0.16 13.47 16.55
CA ARG A 206 0.39 12.10 17.08
C ARG A 206 1.73 11.49 16.67
N LEU A 207 2.33 11.97 15.59
CA LEU A 207 3.62 11.48 15.10
C LEU A 207 4.77 12.27 15.68
N LYS A 208 5.77 11.56 16.22
CA LYS A 208 7.03 12.18 16.62
C LYS A 208 7.85 12.54 15.37
N SER A 209 8.47 13.72 15.40
CA SER A 209 9.41 14.18 14.35
C SER A 209 8.82 14.23 12.94
N ALA A 210 7.52 14.59 12.80
CA ALA A 210 6.96 14.93 11.50
C ALA A 210 7.53 16.28 11.01
N ILE A 211 7.80 16.36 9.71
CA ILE A 211 8.28 17.60 9.06
C ILE A 211 7.21 18.69 9.19
N GLU A 212 5.97 18.36 8.82
CA GLU A 212 4.82 19.25 8.93
C GLU A 212 3.81 18.67 9.94
N ASN A 213 3.46 19.46 10.95
CA ASN A 213 2.38 19.14 11.88
C ASN A 213 1.20 20.07 11.62
N VAL A 214 0.03 19.48 11.42
CA VAL A 214 -1.21 20.22 11.22
C VAL A 214 -2.14 19.96 12.39
N THR A 215 -2.51 21.02 13.10
CA THR A 215 -3.61 20.99 14.06
C THR A 215 -4.90 21.25 13.32
N ALA A 216 -5.73 20.21 13.13
CA ALA A 216 -7.09 20.42 12.67
C ALA A 216 -7.92 20.97 13.84
N PHE A 217 -8.60 22.09 13.60
CA PHE A 217 -9.57 22.68 14.54
C PHE A 217 -10.88 21.91 14.54
#